data_AF-A0A3D5SG42-F1
#
_entry.id   AF-A0A3D5SG42-F1
#
_cell.length_a   1.000
_cell.length_b   1.000
_cell.length_c   1.000
_cell.angle_alpha   90.00
_cell.angle_beta   90.00
_cell.angle_gamma   90.00
#
_symmetry.space_group_name_H-M   'P 1'
#
loop_
_entity.id
_entity.type
_entity.pdbx_description
1 polymer ?
#
loop_
_entity_poly.entity_id
_entity_poly.type
_entity_poly.pdbx_seq_one_letter_code
_entity_poly.pdbx_strand_id
1 'polypeptide(L)'
;MFRKLFTLFILLALFSFVAPVFAYYSPGSPAGFVNDFAPMMSDGARTQLEQKLVQFAKDTSNEISVVTIASLKGDTIENFAEKL
;
A
#
# COMPACT_ATOMS: atom_id res chain seq x y z
N MET A 1 -22.31 29.07 -33.49
CA MET A 1 -21.64 29.33 -32.19
C MET A 1 -22.23 28.48 -31.06
N PHE A 2 -23.56 28.50 -30.86
CA PHE A 2 -24.26 27.74 -29.81
C PHE A 2 -24.01 26.22 -29.78
N ARG A 3 -23.96 25.55 -30.95
CA ARG A 3 -23.68 24.09 -31.00
C ARG A 3 -22.30 23.73 -30.43
N LYS A 4 -21.29 24.55 -30.69
CA LYS A 4 -19.93 24.34 -30.17
C LYS A 4 -19.87 24.58 -28.66
N LEU A 5 -20.60 25.58 -28.16
CA LEU A 5 -20.68 25.88 -26.74
C LEU A 5 -21.42 24.78 -25.97
N PHE A 6 -22.50 24.24 -26.55
CA PHE A 6 -23.23 23.11 -25.99
C PHE A 6 -22.39 21.82 -25.96
N THR A 7 -21.65 21.53 -27.03
CA THR A 7 -20.71 20.41 -27.05
C THR A 7 -19.60 20.58 -26.00
N LEU A 8 -19.05 21.78 -25.84
CA LEU A 8 -18.05 22.06 -24.82
C LEU A 8 -18.60 21.88 -23.40
N PHE A 9 -19.83 22.32 -23.15
CA PHE A 9 -20.51 22.13 -21.87
C PHE A 9 -20.70 20.64 -21.53
N ILE A 10 -21.12 19.82 -22.51
CA ILE A 10 -21.24 18.37 -22.33
C ILE A 10 -19.89 17.72 -22.02
N LEU A 11 -18.81 18.12 -22.72
CA LEU A 11 -17.46 17.59 -22.46
C LEU A 11 -16.95 17.94 -21.07
N LEU A 12 -17.18 19.18 -20.60
CA LEU A 12 -16.83 19.55 -19.23
C LEU A 12 -17.64 18.78 -18.19
N ALA A 13 -18.95 18.61 -18.41
CA ALA A 13 -19.81 17.85 -17.51
C ALA A 13 -19.39 16.38 -17.41
N LEU A 14 -18.98 15.76 -18.52
CA LEU A 14 -18.45 14.39 -18.55
C LEU A 14 -17.13 14.26 -17.78
N PHE A 15 -16.25 15.27 -17.86
CA PHE A 15 -14.98 15.26 -17.15
C PHE A 15 -15.14 15.45 -15.62
N SER A 16 -16.22 16.08 -15.16
CA SER A 16 -16.51 16.26 -13.73
C SER A 16 -16.84 14.96 -12.98
N PHE A 17 -17.09 13.84 -13.67
CA PHE A 17 -17.40 12.54 -13.05
C PHE A 17 -16.18 11.61 -12.88
N VAL A 18 -14.96 12.06 -13.21
CA VAL A 18 -13.76 11.25 -13.01
C VAL A 18 -13.37 11.29 -11.53
N ALA A 19 -13.77 10.27 -10.76
CA ALA A 19 -13.28 10.07 -9.41
C ALA A 19 -11.81 9.60 -9.45
N PRO A 20 -10.93 10.10 -8.56
CA PRO A 20 -9.58 9.59 -8.45
C PRO A 20 -9.65 8.11 -8.01
N VAL A 21 -9.14 7.22 -8.87
CA VAL A 21 -8.92 5.82 -8.52
C VAL A 21 -7.54 5.72 -7.89
N PHE A 22 -7.48 5.47 -6.59
CA PHE A 22 -6.21 5.19 -5.92
C PHE A 22 -5.74 3.78 -6.33
N ALA A 23 -4.70 3.73 -7.17
CA ALA A 23 -4.09 2.48 -7.61
C ALA A 23 -3.22 1.80 -6.53
N TYR A 24 -3.03 2.45 -5.38
CA TYR A 24 -2.28 1.93 -4.24
C TYR A 24 -3.02 2.25 -2.94
N TYR A 25 -3.14 1.25 -2.09
CA TYR A 25 -3.63 1.37 -0.72
C TYR A 25 -2.44 1.15 0.21
N SER A 26 -2.03 2.20 0.92
CA SER A 26 -0.98 2.08 1.93
C SER A 26 -1.54 1.39 3.18
N PRO A 27 -0.86 0.35 3.71
CA PRO A 27 -1.32 -0.33 4.91
C PRO A 27 -1.01 0.44 6.20
N GLY A 28 -0.14 1.45 6.16
CA GLY A 28 0.25 2.27 7.31
C GLY A 28 1.70 2.75 7.22
N SER A 29 2.15 3.51 8.23
CA SER A 29 3.56 3.89 8.35
C SER A 29 4.38 2.73 8.92
N PRO A 30 5.57 2.44 8.36
CA PRO A 30 6.42 1.38 8.88
C PRO A 30 6.94 1.73 10.28
N ALA A 31 7.00 0.74 11.15
CA ALA A 31 7.44 0.85 12.55
C ALA A 31 8.78 0.12 12.83
N GLY A 32 9.22 -0.75 11.91
CA GLY A 32 10.42 -1.57 12.05
C GLY A 32 10.53 -2.61 10.93
N PHE A 33 11.29 -3.67 11.17
CA PHE A 33 11.41 -4.80 10.24
C PHE A 33 10.13 -5.65 10.18
N VAL A 34 9.29 -5.62 11.22
CA VAL A 34 8.01 -6.33 11.29
C VAL A 34 6.85 -5.35 11.43
N ASN A 35 5.99 -5.32 10.42
CA ASN A 35 4.86 -4.42 10.29
C ASN A 35 3.55 -5.23 10.23
N ASP A 36 2.96 -5.50 11.39
CA ASP A 36 1.74 -6.29 11.53
C ASP A 36 0.47 -5.42 11.46
N PHE A 37 0.02 -5.07 10.24
CA PHE A 37 -1.19 -4.24 10.06
C PHE A 37 -2.50 -5.07 10.06
N ALA A 38 -2.41 -6.39 10.22
CA ALA A 38 -3.54 -7.32 10.18
C ALA A 38 -3.76 -8.09 11.50
N PRO A 39 -3.31 -7.54 12.63
CA PRO A 39 -3.08 -8.24 13.90
C PRO A 39 -2.92 -9.77 13.83
N MET A 40 -1.99 -10.25 13.00
CA MET A 40 -1.75 -11.67 12.77
C MET A 40 -0.75 -12.29 13.75
N MET A 41 -0.05 -11.46 14.53
CA MET A 41 0.97 -11.89 15.48
C MET A 41 0.65 -11.43 16.90
N SER A 42 1.01 -12.24 17.89
CA SER A 42 1.06 -11.76 19.28
C SER A 42 2.22 -10.78 19.46
N ASP A 43 2.14 -9.91 20.46
CA ASP A 43 3.22 -8.96 20.76
C ASP A 43 4.57 -9.67 20.98
N GLY A 44 4.56 -10.79 21.70
CA GLY A 44 5.77 -11.58 21.94
C GLY A 44 6.36 -12.16 20.66
N ALA A 45 5.53 -12.70 19.75
CA ALA A 45 6.00 -13.24 18.48
C ALA A 45 6.57 -12.13 17.57
N ARG A 46 5.89 -10.98 17.51
CA ARG A 46 6.34 -9.81 16.77
C ARG A 46 7.69 -9.31 17.28
N THR A 47 7.86 -9.15 18.60
CA THR A 47 9.14 -8.70 19.19
C THR A 47 10.27 -9.70 18.94
N GLN A 48 10.01 -11.00 19.05
CA GLN A 48 11.04 -12.02 18.79
C GLN A 48 11.46 -12.03 17.31
N LEU A 49 10.51 -11.88 16.39
CA LEU A 49 10.81 -11.80 14.96
C LEU A 49 11.59 -10.53 14.63
N GLU A 50 11.19 -9.38 15.18
CA GLU A 50 11.90 -8.11 15.02
C GLU A 50 13.38 -8.24 15.44
N GLN A 51 13.63 -8.78 16.63
CA GLN A 51 15.00 -8.97 17.14
C GLN A 51 15.83 -9.88 16.23
N LYS A 52 15.21 -10.94 15.70
CA LYS A 52 15.87 -11.85 14.76
C LYS A 52 16.25 -11.15 13.46
N LEU A 53 15.37 -10.33 12.90
CA LEU A 53 15.61 -9.60 11.66
C LEU A 53 16.65 -8.48 11.86
N VAL A 54 16.61 -7.78 12.99
CA VAL A 54 17.66 -6.82 13.40
C VAL A 54 19.03 -7.51 13.47
N GLN A 55 19.12 -8.69 14.07
CA GLN A 55 20.37 -9.43 14.17
C GLN A 55 20.85 -9.91 12.79
N PHE A 56 19.94 -10.43 11.96
CA PHE A 56 20.25 -10.82 10.59
C PHE A 56 20.80 -9.65 9.77
N ALA A 57 20.21 -8.46 9.89
CA ALA A 57 20.67 -7.27 9.20
C ALA A 57 22.08 -6.86 9.64
N LYS A 58 22.39 -6.95 10.94
CA LYS A 58 23.74 -6.70 11.46
C LYS A 58 24.77 -7.71 10.95
N ASP A 59 24.40 -8.99 10.93
CA ASP A 59 25.33 -10.07 10.60
C ASP A 59 25.61 -10.19 9.10
N THR A 60 24.66 -9.79 8.26
CA THR A 60 24.72 -10.01 6.81
C THR A 60 24.74 -8.74 5.99
N SER A 61 24.46 -7.58 6.59
CA SER A 61 24.19 -6.32 5.88
C SER A 61 23.01 -6.37 4.90
N ASN A 62 22.17 -7.42 4.96
CA ASN A 62 20.94 -7.54 4.18
C ASN A 62 19.71 -7.30 5.06
N GLU A 63 18.71 -6.60 4.53
CA GLU A 63 17.47 -6.31 5.23
C GLU A 63 16.32 -7.22 4.76
N ILE A 64 15.50 -7.67 5.72
CA ILE A 64 14.26 -8.39 5.45
C ILE A 64 13.16 -7.66 6.20
N SER A 65 12.13 -7.20 5.48
CA SER A 65 10.92 -6.64 6.06
C SER A 65 9.78 -7.66 5.96
N VAL A 66 8.99 -7.79 7.02
CA VAL A 66 7.82 -8.66 7.11
C VAL A 66 6.60 -7.79 7.32
N VAL A 67 5.66 -7.83 6.38
CA VAL A 67 4.43 -7.03 6.43
C VAL A 67 3.23 -7.96 6.39
N THR A 68 2.26 -7.74 7.27
CA THR A 68 0.93 -8.37 7.17
C THR A 68 -0.09 -7.29 6.86
N ILE A 69 -1.05 -7.62 6.00
CA ILE A 69 -2.14 -6.73 5.59
C ILE A 69 -3.44 -7.51 5.60
N ALA A 70 -4.55 -6.85 5.93
CA ALA A 70 -5.84 -7.52 6.04
C ALA A 70 -6.40 -7.94 4.66
N SER A 71 -5.98 -7.27 3.58
CA SER A 71 -6.47 -7.54 2.22
C SER A 71 -5.59 -6.84 1.18
N LEU A 72 -5.47 -7.45 0.00
CA LEU A 72 -4.86 -6.84 -1.20
C LEU A 72 -5.79 -5.85 -1.93
N LYS A 73 -7.06 -5.73 -1.52
CA LYS A 73 -8.05 -4.80 -2.12
C LYS A 73 -8.20 -4.95 -3.64
N GLY A 74 -8.03 -6.16 -4.16
CA GLY A 74 -8.14 -6.47 -5.59
C GLY A 74 -6.84 -6.33 -6.38
N ASP A 75 -5.72 -6.03 -5.71
CA ASP A 75 -4.39 -6.06 -6.30
C ASP A 75 -3.76 -7.47 -6.26
N THR A 76 -2.70 -7.68 -7.03
CA THR A 76 -1.83 -8.86 -6.95
C THR A 76 -0.81 -8.70 -5.81
N ILE A 77 -0.35 -9.81 -5.24
CA ILE A 77 0.63 -9.77 -4.15
C ILE A 77 1.97 -9.19 -4.64
N GLU A 78 2.35 -9.48 -5.88
CA GLU A 78 3.59 -9.01 -6.51
C GLU A 78 3.56 -7.49 -6.70
N ASN A 79 2.49 -6.95 -7.28
CA ASN A 79 2.34 -5.50 -7.48
C ASN A 79 2.19 -4.76 -6.15
N PHE A 80 1.55 -5.38 -5.14
CA PHE A 80 1.48 -4.78 -3.82
C PHE A 80 2.86 -4.72 -3.16
N ALA A 81 3.63 -5.81 -3.22
CA ALA A 81 4.96 -5.89 -2.64
C ALA A 81 5.97 -4.94 -3.29
N GLU A 82 5.84 -4.68 -4.60
CA GLU A 82 6.70 -3.73 -5.32
C GLU A 82 6.45 -2.27 -4.93
N LYS A 83 5.22 -1.93 -4.52
CA LYS A 83 4.83 -0.57 -4.10
C LYS A 83 5.09 -0.25 -2.62
N LEU A 84 5.42 -1.24 -1.80
CA LEU A 84 5.62 -1.10 -0.36
C LEU A 84 6.83 -0.23 0.00
#